data_AF-A0A970P8V3-F1
#
_entry.id   AF-A0A970P8V3-F1
#
_cell.length_a   1.000
_cell.length_b   1.000
_cell.length_c   1.000
_cell.angle_alpha   90.00
_cell.angle_beta   90.00
_cell.angle_gamma   90.00
#
_symmetry.space_group_name_H-M   'P 1'
#
loop_
_entity.id
_entity.type
_entity.pdbx_description
1 polymer ?
#
loop_
_entity_poly.entity_id
_entity_poly.type
_entity_poly.pdbx_seq_one_letter_code
_entity_poly.pdbx_strand_id
1 'polypeptide(L)'
;MDAGAFAITIDGDSAQVRTAAELVVALDVLQGNHDRAVLEQLRPHLSSIIADARGLHATLAVLAPEDKTFLIEAIGTDLRGVIGSGSRLRDILASLGETEVEEALLRTLGADGLRTLIASPTELAEVLEWVYDQCDELALDLLGADWLQRMLRTGQEMALVLRSLDRPRQHKLIEMIGFERVPALLMNELDLAHMLRALPSELSCPLLEQLPPERLRELVRDARDWAELEPFLEADERDYLLSVLEVTPDAE
;
A
#
# COMPACT_ATOMS: atom_id res chain seq x y z
N MET A 1 9.41 30.78 2.42
CA MET A 1 10.87 30.96 2.49
C MET A 1 11.38 30.79 1.09
N ASP A 2 12.07 31.80 0.55
CA ASP A 2 12.61 31.75 -0.81
C ASP A 2 13.77 30.74 -0.79
N ALA A 3 13.57 29.57 -1.38
CA ALA A 3 14.65 28.61 -1.53
C ALA A 3 15.70 29.25 -2.44
N GLY A 4 16.92 29.42 -1.94
CA GLY A 4 18.01 30.02 -2.71
C GLY A 4 18.24 29.27 -4.02
N ALA A 5 18.75 29.97 -5.04
CA ALA A 5 19.17 29.32 -6.27
C ALA A 5 20.44 28.50 -6.02
N PHE A 6 20.45 27.25 -6.49
CA PHE A 6 21.55 26.32 -6.31
C PHE A 6 22.31 26.16 -7.63
N ALA A 7 23.64 26.34 -7.57
CA ALA A 7 24.49 26.26 -8.75
C ALA A 7 24.75 24.80 -9.14
N ILE A 8 24.67 24.52 -10.43
CA ILE A 8 25.20 23.29 -11.05
C ILE A 8 26.20 23.68 -12.13
N THR A 9 27.26 22.90 -12.30
CA THR A 9 28.26 23.11 -13.35
C THR A 9 28.54 21.80 -14.07
N ILE A 10 28.40 21.79 -15.39
CA ILE A 10 28.68 20.66 -16.28
C ILE A 10 29.57 21.17 -17.42
N ASP A 11 30.70 20.51 -17.67
CA ASP A 11 31.66 20.86 -18.74
C ASP A 11 32.10 22.34 -18.79
N GLY A 12 32.06 23.02 -17.65
CA GLY A 12 32.42 24.43 -17.51
C GLY A 12 31.25 25.41 -17.67
N ASP A 13 30.08 24.95 -18.09
CA ASP A 13 28.84 25.73 -18.14
C ASP A 13 28.10 25.63 -16.80
N SER A 14 27.67 26.77 -16.26
CA SER A 14 26.95 26.83 -14.99
C SER A 14 25.50 27.28 -15.17
N ALA A 15 24.59 26.60 -14.46
CA ALA A 15 23.19 26.95 -14.36
C ALA A 15 22.74 27.05 -12.90
N GLN A 16 21.53 27.58 -12.70
CA GLN A 16 20.92 27.73 -11.38
C GLN A 16 19.60 26.98 -11.35
N VAL A 17 19.40 26.17 -10.32
CA VAL A 17 18.19 25.38 -10.10
C VAL A 17 17.58 25.77 -8.75
N ARG A 18 16.28 26.06 -8.74
CA ARG A 18 15.48 26.41 -7.55
C ARG A 18 14.31 25.45 -7.35
N THR A 19 13.80 24.87 -8.44
CA THR A 19 12.56 24.08 -8.43
C THR A 19 12.72 22.77 -9.17
N ALA A 20 11.84 21.81 -8.88
CA ALA A 20 11.75 20.54 -9.60
C ALA A 20 11.58 20.73 -11.12
N ALA A 21 10.82 21.74 -11.56
CA ALA A 21 10.62 22.02 -12.98
C ALA A 21 11.91 22.48 -13.66
N GLU A 22 12.68 23.36 -13.02
CA GLU A 22 14.01 23.77 -13.53
C GLU A 22 15.00 22.59 -13.51
N LEU A 23 14.94 21.73 -12.49
CA LEU A 23 15.75 20.51 -12.43
C LEU A 23 15.42 19.57 -13.59
N VAL A 24 14.13 19.30 -13.85
CA VAL A 24 13.68 18.45 -14.96
C VAL A 24 14.17 18.99 -16.30
N VAL A 25 14.08 20.30 -16.53
CA VAL A 25 14.61 20.93 -17.76
C VAL A 25 16.13 20.74 -17.86
N ALA A 26 16.87 20.90 -16.76
CA ALA A 26 18.31 20.68 -16.75
C ALA A 26 18.68 19.23 -17.10
N LEU A 27 17.98 18.25 -16.52
CA LEU A 27 18.20 16.82 -16.78
C LEU A 27 17.85 16.45 -18.24
N ASP A 28 16.72 16.96 -18.76
CA ASP A 28 16.27 16.69 -20.14
C ASP A 28 17.27 17.21 -21.18
N VAL A 29 17.84 18.41 -20.96
CA VAL A 29 18.89 18.97 -21.83
C VAL A 29 20.16 18.11 -21.83
N LEU A 30 20.48 17.47 -20.71
CA LEU A 30 21.67 16.63 -20.57
C LEU A 30 21.49 15.20 -21.11
N GLN A 31 20.24 14.81 -21.41
CA GLN A 31 19.87 13.53 -22.02
C GLN A 31 20.48 12.31 -21.29
N GLY A 32 20.52 12.35 -19.95
CA GLY A 32 21.02 11.25 -19.12
C GLY A 32 22.55 11.18 -18.98
N ASN A 33 23.34 11.99 -19.69
CA ASN A 33 24.81 11.87 -19.67
C ASN A 33 25.44 12.36 -18.36
N HIS A 34 24.77 13.27 -17.65
CA HIS A 34 25.33 13.94 -16.46
C HIS A 34 24.34 14.03 -15.29
N ASP A 35 23.24 13.28 -15.35
CA ASP A 35 22.16 13.35 -14.36
C ASP A 35 22.68 13.07 -12.95
N ARG A 36 23.46 11.99 -12.77
CA ARG A 36 24.17 11.71 -11.52
C ARG A 36 24.98 12.89 -10.99
N ALA A 37 25.79 13.52 -11.84
CA ALA A 37 26.66 14.62 -11.44
C ALA A 37 25.86 15.87 -11.04
N VAL A 38 24.73 16.13 -11.70
CA VAL A 38 23.79 17.19 -11.31
C VAL A 38 23.17 16.88 -9.95
N LEU A 39 22.65 15.67 -9.76
CA LEU A 39 22.03 15.25 -8.51
C LEU A 39 23.03 15.27 -7.33
N GLU A 40 24.29 14.89 -7.55
CA GLU A 40 25.35 14.95 -6.53
C GLU A 40 25.65 16.38 -6.09
N GLN A 41 25.73 17.32 -7.04
CA GLN A 41 25.92 18.75 -6.74
C GLN A 41 24.75 19.32 -5.94
N LEU A 42 23.53 18.88 -6.26
CA LEU A 42 22.31 19.37 -5.61
C LEU A 42 21.92 18.61 -4.35
N ARG A 43 22.63 17.52 -4.00
CA ARG A 43 22.28 16.58 -2.93
C ARG A 43 21.78 17.24 -1.63
N PRO A 44 22.46 18.24 -1.04
CA PRO A 44 22.01 18.87 0.21
C PRO A 44 20.70 19.67 0.10
N HIS A 45 20.21 19.88 -1.12
CA HIS A 45 19.11 20.78 -1.44
C HIS A 45 17.97 20.07 -2.18
N LEU A 46 18.12 18.78 -2.52
CA LEU A 46 17.14 18.03 -3.30
C LEU A 46 15.75 18.05 -2.65
N SER A 47 15.64 17.87 -1.34
CA SER A 47 14.33 17.93 -0.67
C SER A 47 13.63 19.29 -0.83
N SER A 48 14.39 20.39 -0.79
CA SER A 48 13.85 21.73 -1.02
C SER A 48 13.54 22.04 -2.48
N ILE A 49 14.32 21.52 -3.43
CA ILE A 49 14.12 21.72 -4.87
C ILE A 49 12.90 20.93 -5.34
N ILE A 50 12.82 19.67 -4.92
CA ILE A 50 11.72 18.76 -5.25
C ILE A 50 10.43 19.23 -4.58
N ALA A 51 10.52 19.59 -3.29
CA ALA A 51 9.50 20.21 -2.43
C ALA A 51 8.21 19.40 -2.20
N ASP A 52 7.68 18.71 -3.20
CA ASP A 52 6.43 17.97 -3.14
C ASP A 52 6.39 16.74 -4.06
N ALA A 53 5.34 15.94 -3.92
CA ALA A 53 5.13 14.71 -4.68
C ALA A 53 5.05 14.92 -6.19
N ARG A 54 4.54 16.07 -6.65
CA ARG A 54 4.46 16.36 -8.09
C ARG A 54 5.84 16.63 -8.65
N GLY A 55 6.66 17.38 -7.91
CA GLY A 55 8.07 17.58 -8.20
C GLY A 55 8.82 16.24 -8.24
N LEU A 56 8.60 15.40 -7.23
CA LEU A 56 9.25 14.09 -7.14
C LEU A 56 8.89 13.20 -8.32
N HIS A 57 7.61 13.04 -8.61
CA HIS A 57 7.12 12.27 -9.75
C HIS A 57 7.69 12.79 -11.07
N ALA A 58 7.66 14.11 -11.31
CA ALA A 58 8.18 14.71 -12.53
C ALA A 58 9.69 14.47 -12.71
N THR A 59 10.47 14.56 -11.63
CA THR A 59 11.91 14.29 -11.68
C THR A 59 12.20 12.80 -11.87
N LEU A 60 11.49 11.91 -11.18
CA LEU A 60 11.65 10.46 -11.38
C LEU A 60 11.34 10.04 -12.82
N ALA A 61 10.33 10.65 -13.46
CA ALA A 61 9.90 10.28 -14.81
C ALA A 61 10.95 10.52 -15.91
N VAL A 62 11.96 11.36 -15.67
CA VAL A 62 13.01 11.68 -16.65
C VAL A 62 14.36 11.03 -16.35
N LEU A 63 14.51 10.39 -15.19
CA LEU A 63 15.77 9.78 -14.75
C LEU A 63 15.88 8.32 -15.16
N ALA A 64 17.11 7.85 -15.38
CA ALA A 64 17.42 6.43 -15.45
C ALA A 64 17.24 5.75 -14.07
N PRO A 65 16.97 4.43 -14.00
CA PRO A 65 16.68 3.74 -12.74
C PRO A 65 17.72 3.95 -11.63
N GLU A 66 19.01 3.92 -11.96
CA GLU A 66 20.08 4.09 -10.99
C GLU A 66 20.05 5.51 -10.36
N ASP A 67 19.70 6.52 -11.16
CA ASP A 67 19.58 7.91 -10.72
C ASP A 67 18.26 8.19 -9.98
N LYS A 68 17.17 7.48 -10.32
CA LYS A 68 15.94 7.47 -9.50
C LYS A 68 16.25 7.00 -8.07
N THR A 69 16.94 5.87 -7.94
CA THR A 69 17.35 5.32 -6.63
C THR A 69 18.20 6.33 -5.85
N PHE A 70 19.17 6.96 -6.51
CA PHE A 70 19.99 7.98 -5.86
C PHE A 70 19.21 9.20 -5.41
N LEU A 71 18.30 9.71 -6.25
CA LEU A 71 17.44 10.84 -5.88
C LEU A 71 16.66 10.52 -4.59
N ILE A 72 16.06 9.32 -4.53
CA ILE A 72 15.29 8.84 -3.37
C ILE A 72 16.19 8.80 -2.12
N GLU A 73 17.34 8.11 -2.20
CA GLU A 73 18.28 7.99 -1.09
C GLU A 73 18.86 9.34 -0.64
N ALA A 74 19.06 10.27 -1.58
CA ALA A 74 19.61 11.59 -1.33
C ALA A 74 18.60 12.52 -0.64
N ILE A 75 17.31 12.41 -0.96
CA ILE A 75 16.24 13.08 -0.21
C ILE A 75 16.13 12.48 1.19
N GLY A 76 16.31 11.16 1.33
CA GLY A 76 16.40 10.48 2.61
C GLY A 76 15.13 10.64 3.45
N THR A 77 15.29 10.99 4.74
CA THR A 77 14.17 11.11 5.69
C THR A 77 13.16 12.20 5.34
N ASP A 78 13.54 13.20 4.55
CA ASP A 78 12.62 14.26 4.12
C ASP A 78 11.57 13.77 3.12
N LEU A 79 11.77 12.57 2.56
CA LEU A 79 10.91 11.95 1.56
C LEU A 79 9.46 11.86 2.04
N ARG A 80 9.23 11.59 3.33
CA ARG A 80 7.90 11.62 3.94
C ARG A 80 7.20 12.97 3.74
N GLY A 81 7.93 14.07 3.96
CA GLY A 81 7.42 15.43 3.81
C GLY A 81 7.17 15.78 2.34
N VAL A 82 8.07 15.35 1.45
CA VAL A 82 7.93 15.53 0.00
C VAL A 82 6.68 14.81 -0.52
N ILE A 83 6.48 13.54 -0.15
CA ILE A 83 5.33 12.75 -0.61
C ILE A 83 4.02 13.28 0.00
N GLY A 84 3.98 13.43 1.32
CA GLY A 84 2.89 14.11 2.04
C GLY A 84 1.63 13.28 2.33
N SER A 85 1.25 12.29 1.52
CA SER A 85 0.11 11.39 1.81
C SER A 85 0.22 10.00 1.18
N GLY A 86 -0.58 9.05 1.68
CA GLY A 86 -0.69 7.69 1.12
C GLY A 86 -1.20 7.68 -0.32
N SER A 87 -2.20 8.51 -0.64
CA SER A 87 -2.68 8.67 -2.03
C SER A 87 -1.59 9.16 -3.00
N ARG A 88 -0.70 10.05 -2.55
CA ARG A 88 0.44 10.50 -3.37
C ARG A 88 1.55 9.45 -3.46
N LEU A 89 1.75 8.67 -2.39
CA LEU A 89 2.65 7.52 -2.42
C LEU A 89 2.16 6.50 -3.47
N ARG A 90 0.86 6.18 -3.48
CA ARG A 90 0.22 5.35 -4.50
C ARG A 90 0.51 5.88 -5.90
N ASP A 91 0.29 7.17 -6.16
CA ASP A 91 0.55 7.76 -7.48
C ASP A 91 2.00 7.65 -7.93
N ILE A 92 2.95 7.79 -6.98
CA ILE A 92 4.37 7.59 -7.27
C ILE A 92 4.63 6.12 -7.58
N LEU A 93 4.19 5.19 -6.74
CA LEU A 93 4.36 3.74 -6.95
C LEU A 93 3.79 3.29 -8.29
N ALA A 94 2.57 3.73 -8.64
CA ALA A 94 1.93 3.42 -9.91
C ALA A 94 2.71 3.90 -11.16
N SER A 95 3.61 4.86 -10.98
CA SER A 95 4.48 5.39 -12.04
C SER A 95 5.85 4.71 -12.10
N LEU A 96 6.23 3.96 -11.06
CA LEU A 96 7.49 3.23 -11.04
C LEU A 96 7.33 1.92 -11.82
N GLY A 97 8.27 1.65 -12.73
CA GLY A 97 8.29 0.39 -13.48
C GLY A 97 9.36 -0.59 -12.99
N GLU A 98 10.26 -0.11 -12.12
CA GLU A 98 11.47 -0.83 -11.71
C GLU A 98 11.42 -1.20 -10.23
N THR A 99 11.43 -2.51 -9.94
CA THR A 99 11.32 -3.07 -8.59
C THR A 99 12.43 -2.55 -7.66
N GLU A 100 13.65 -2.33 -8.17
CA GLU A 100 14.77 -1.82 -7.36
C GLU A 100 14.53 -0.37 -6.89
N VAL A 101 13.87 0.44 -7.70
CA VAL A 101 13.54 1.84 -7.36
C VAL A 101 12.41 1.88 -6.34
N GLU A 102 11.43 0.99 -6.50
CA GLU A 102 10.35 0.79 -5.54
C GLU A 102 10.89 0.33 -4.18
N GLU A 103 11.78 -0.66 -4.17
CA GLU A 103 12.46 -1.16 -2.97
C GLU A 103 13.24 -0.04 -2.27
N ALA A 104 13.96 0.79 -3.03
CA ALA A 104 14.68 1.95 -2.50
C ALA A 104 13.72 2.99 -1.87
N LEU A 105 12.57 3.25 -2.51
CA LEU A 105 11.53 4.14 -1.98
C LEU A 105 11.01 3.64 -0.63
N LEU A 106 10.61 2.37 -0.57
CA LEU A 106 10.07 1.75 0.64
C LEU A 106 11.10 1.72 1.77
N ARG A 107 12.35 1.33 1.48
CA ARG A 107 13.43 1.32 2.48
C ARG A 107 13.78 2.71 3.00
N THR A 108 13.78 3.71 2.12
CA THR A 108 14.09 5.09 2.51
C THR A 108 12.99 5.70 3.37
N LEU A 109 11.71 5.43 3.06
CA LEU A 109 10.60 5.79 3.92
C LEU A 109 10.65 5.04 5.26
N GLY A 110 10.96 3.76 5.20
CA GLY A 110 10.95 2.86 6.35
C GLY A 110 9.57 2.75 7.01
N ALA A 111 9.53 2.08 8.15
CA ALA A 111 8.31 1.87 8.92
C ALA A 111 7.63 3.20 9.30
N ASP A 112 8.38 4.16 9.83
CA ASP A 112 7.82 5.42 10.33
C ASP A 112 7.28 6.30 9.19
N GLY A 113 7.96 6.33 8.04
CA GLY A 113 7.50 7.06 6.87
C GLY A 113 6.18 6.48 6.35
N LEU A 114 6.13 5.17 6.11
CA LEU A 114 4.94 4.48 5.61
C LEU A 114 3.75 4.64 6.56
N ARG A 115 3.93 4.37 7.86
CA ARG A 115 2.87 4.48 8.88
C ARG A 115 2.37 5.92 9.08
N THR A 116 3.16 6.92 8.72
CA THR A 116 2.73 8.33 8.77
C THR A 116 1.97 8.74 7.51
N LEU A 117 2.40 8.24 6.34
CA LEU A 117 1.77 8.56 5.06
C LEU A 117 0.41 7.86 4.93
N ILE A 118 0.31 6.61 5.36
CA ILE A 118 -0.90 5.79 5.27
C ILE A 118 -1.76 6.05 6.50
N ALA A 119 -2.84 6.81 6.32
CA ALA A 119 -3.73 7.23 7.39
C ALA A 119 -5.00 6.38 7.51
N SER A 120 -5.28 5.50 6.53
CA SER A 120 -6.49 4.68 6.52
C SER A 120 -6.30 3.29 5.87
N PRO A 121 -7.20 2.32 6.14
CA PRO A 121 -7.21 1.04 5.44
C PRO A 121 -7.39 1.15 3.93
N THR A 122 -8.12 2.18 3.45
CA THR A 122 -8.25 2.44 2.01
C THR A 122 -6.93 2.88 1.40
N GLU A 123 -6.21 3.80 2.03
CA GLU A 123 -4.88 4.18 1.55
C GLU A 123 -3.87 3.03 1.65
N LEU A 124 -4.01 2.15 2.65
CA LEU A 124 -3.20 0.94 2.75
C LEU A 124 -3.46 0.01 1.55
N ALA A 125 -4.72 -0.27 1.25
CA ALA A 125 -5.11 -1.09 0.11
C ALA A 125 -4.61 -0.48 -1.22
N GLU A 126 -4.82 0.82 -1.40
CA GLU A 126 -4.33 1.56 -2.56
C GLU A 126 -2.81 1.49 -2.69
N VAL A 127 -2.04 1.67 -1.62
CA VAL A 127 -0.58 1.54 -1.69
C VAL A 127 -0.18 0.10 -2.02
N LEU A 128 -0.86 -0.89 -1.43
CA LEU A 128 -0.55 -2.30 -1.64
C LEU A 128 -0.87 -2.80 -3.06
N GLU A 129 -1.84 -2.18 -3.74
CA GLU A 129 -2.19 -2.49 -5.13
C GLU A 129 -1.05 -2.18 -6.12
N TRP A 130 -0.16 -1.24 -5.76
CA TRP A 130 0.91 -0.75 -6.63
C TRP A 130 2.31 -1.14 -6.15
N VAL A 131 2.41 -2.02 -5.16
CA VAL A 131 3.69 -2.64 -4.81
C VAL A 131 3.76 -4.04 -5.39
N TYR A 132 4.83 -4.35 -6.10
CA TYR A 132 4.94 -5.59 -6.89
C TYR A 132 6.09 -6.49 -6.42
N ASP A 133 6.00 -7.77 -6.82
CA ASP A 133 7.01 -8.80 -6.58
C ASP A 133 7.40 -8.99 -5.12
N GLN A 134 8.56 -8.49 -4.70
CA GLN A 134 9.10 -8.63 -3.34
C GLN A 134 8.82 -7.40 -2.46
N CYS A 135 8.35 -6.32 -3.08
CA CYS A 135 8.13 -5.04 -2.42
C CYS A 135 6.83 -5.02 -1.60
N ASP A 136 5.84 -5.84 -1.97
CA ASP A 136 4.63 -6.04 -1.17
C ASP A 136 4.92 -6.69 0.20
N GLU A 137 5.78 -7.70 0.20
CA GLU A 137 6.28 -8.38 1.38
C GLU A 137 7.12 -7.44 2.24
N LEU A 138 8.00 -6.65 1.62
CA LEU A 138 8.76 -5.61 2.29
C LEU A 138 7.83 -4.56 2.92
N ALA A 139 6.81 -4.10 2.20
CA ALA A 139 5.85 -3.12 2.70
C ALA A 139 5.10 -3.65 3.93
N LEU A 140 4.61 -4.89 3.88
CA LEU A 140 3.98 -5.55 5.03
C LEU A 140 4.94 -5.65 6.22
N ASP A 141 6.20 -6.06 6.00
CA ASP A 141 7.20 -6.17 7.07
C ASP A 141 7.53 -4.82 7.72
N LEU A 142 7.68 -3.77 6.92
CA LEU A 142 7.92 -2.41 7.42
C LEU A 142 6.72 -1.88 8.22
N LEU A 143 5.49 -2.13 7.75
CA LEU A 143 4.28 -1.75 8.49
C LEU A 143 4.19 -2.50 9.80
N GLY A 144 4.47 -3.80 9.81
CA GLY A 144 4.54 -4.63 11.00
C GLY A 144 3.19 -4.97 11.62
N ALA A 145 3.13 -6.14 12.26
CA ALA A 145 1.90 -6.73 12.81
C ALA A 145 1.15 -5.79 13.76
N ASP A 146 1.84 -5.21 14.75
CA ASP A 146 1.21 -4.35 15.77
C ASP A 146 0.53 -3.10 15.20
N TRP A 147 1.03 -2.57 14.08
CA TRP A 147 0.42 -1.43 13.43
C TRP A 147 -0.78 -1.87 12.60
N LEU A 148 -0.64 -2.93 11.80
CA LEU A 148 -1.72 -3.49 10.98
C LEU A 148 -2.91 -3.89 11.86
N GLN A 149 -2.66 -4.53 12.99
CA GLN A 149 -3.67 -4.92 13.98
C GLN A 149 -4.40 -3.74 14.64
N ARG A 150 -3.82 -2.54 14.65
CA ARG A 150 -4.47 -1.31 15.17
C ARG A 150 -5.19 -0.54 14.07
N MET A 151 -4.68 -0.65 12.85
CA MET A 151 -5.24 -0.01 11.66
C MET A 151 -6.52 -0.71 11.19
N LEU A 152 -6.52 -2.05 11.14
CA LEU A 152 -7.65 -2.85 10.71
C LEU A 152 -8.54 -3.20 11.90
N ARG A 153 -9.76 -2.66 11.92
CA ARG A 153 -10.70 -2.76 13.05
C ARG A 153 -11.96 -3.53 12.72
N THR A 154 -12.26 -3.72 11.44
CA THR A 154 -13.44 -4.42 10.93
C THR A 154 -13.07 -5.42 9.85
N GLY A 155 -13.94 -6.42 9.64
CA GLY A 155 -13.81 -7.39 8.57
C GLY A 155 -13.84 -6.72 7.20
N GLN A 156 -14.67 -5.68 7.02
CA GLN A 156 -14.67 -4.90 5.78
C GLN A 156 -13.33 -4.22 5.49
N GLU A 157 -12.70 -3.59 6.47
CA GLU A 157 -11.38 -2.95 6.30
C GLU A 157 -10.29 -3.98 5.99
N MET A 158 -10.31 -5.13 6.67
CA MET A 158 -9.38 -6.21 6.38
C MET A 158 -9.60 -6.79 4.99
N ALA A 159 -10.85 -7.03 4.59
CA ALA A 159 -11.22 -7.51 3.26
C ALA A 159 -10.79 -6.55 2.15
N LEU A 160 -10.88 -5.24 2.38
CA LEU A 160 -10.41 -4.22 1.43
C LEU A 160 -8.91 -4.39 1.15
N VAL A 161 -8.11 -4.57 2.20
CA VAL A 161 -6.66 -4.77 2.07
C VAL A 161 -6.34 -6.12 1.44
N LEU A 162 -7.00 -7.20 1.87
CA LEU A 162 -6.79 -8.55 1.32
C LEU A 162 -7.01 -8.61 -0.20
N ARG A 163 -7.98 -7.86 -0.73
CA ARG A 163 -8.25 -7.80 -2.18
C ARG A 163 -7.14 -7.18 -3.00
N SER A 164 -6.26 -6.42 -2.35
CA SER A 164 -5.13 -5.75 -3.00
C SER A 164 -3.87 -6.63 -2.97
N LEU A 165 -3.96 -7.85 -2.44
CA LEU A 165 -2.85 -8.76 -2.24
C LEU A 165 -3.06 -10.06 -3.03
N ASP A 166 -1.95 -10.63 -3.49
CA ASP A 166 -1.96 -12.00 -4.01
C ASP A 166 -2.15 -13.03 -2.88
N ARG A 167 -2.33 -14.32 -3.23
CA ARG A 167 -2.60 -15.36 -2.23
C ARG A 167 -1.49 -15.52 -1.19
N PRO A 168 -0.19 -15.61 -1.55
CA PRO A 168 0.89 -15.63 -0.56
C PRO A 168 0.83 -14.46 0.44
N ARG A 169 0.54 -13.24 -0.03
CA ARG A 169 0.50 -12.06 0.85
C ARG A 169 -0.79 -11.99 1.67
N GLN A 170 -1.90 -12.52 1.17
CA GLN A 170 -3.11 -12.71 1.99
C GLN A 170 -2.82 -13.63 3.19
N HIS A 171 -2.13 -14.75 2.97
CA HIS A 171 -1.70 -15.63 4.06
C HIS A 171 -0.82 -14.88 5.07
N LYS A 172 0.21 -14.18 4.58
CA LYS A 172 1.11 -13.39 5.43
C LYS A 172 0.36 -12.35 6.25
N LEU A 173 -0.57 -11.61 5.64
CA LEU A 173 -1.37 -10.61 6.35
C LEU A 173 -2.20 -11.26 7.47
N ILE A 174 -2.85 -12.40 7.21
CA ILE A 174 -3.62 -13.12 8.22
C ILE A 174 -2.72 -13.60 9.36
N GLU A 175 -1.55 -14.16 9.06
CA GLU A 175 -0.56 -14.56 10.08
C GLU A 175 -0.11 -13.37 10.94
N MET A 176 0.14 -12.22 10.31
CA MET A 176 0.51 -10.99 11.02
C MET A 176 -0.63 -10.44 11.89
N ILE A 177 -1.88 -10.52 11.43
CA ILE A 177 -3.04 -10.11 12.22
C ILE A 177 -3.29 -11.09 13.37
N GLY A 178 -2.94 -12.36 13.18
CA GLY A 178 -3.28 -13.45 14.08
C GLY A 178 -4.62 -14.03 13.68
N PHE A 179 -4.61 -15.30 13.28
CA PHE A 179 -5.81 -15.98 12.79
C PHE A 179 -6.92 -15.98 13.86
N GLU A 180 -6.55 -16.10 15.13
CA GLU A 180 -7.44 -16.05 16.29
C GLU A 180 -8.11 -14.68 16.50
N ARG A 181 -7.55 -13.61 15.92
CA ARG A 181 -8.09 -12.26 16.02
C ARG A 181 -9.09 -11.93 14.93
N VAL A 182 -8.99 -12.59 13.78
CA VAL A 182 -9.87 -12.33 12.63
C VAL A 182 -11.35 -12.47 13.00
N PRO A 183 -11.80 -13.49 13.77
CA PRO A 183 -13.16 -13.57 14.27
C PRO A 183 -13.69 -12.33 14.99
N ALA A 184 -12.84 -11.60 15.71
CA ALA A 184 -13.22 -10.40 16.45
C ALA A 184 -13.41 -9.17 15.54
N LEU A 185 -12.94 -9.22 14.30
CA LEU A 185 -13.15 -8.18 13.29
C LEU A 185 -14.49 -8.32 12.57
N LEU A 186 -15.08 -9.52 12.59
CA LEU A 186 -16.38 -9.81 11.99
C LEU A 186 -17.48 -9.32 12.90
N MET A 187 -18.01 -8.12 12.69
CA MET A 187 -19.00 -7.51 13.57
C MET A 187 -20.44 -7.83 13.16
N ASN A 188 -20.67 -8.04 11.86
CA ASN A 188 -21.97 -8.26 11.24
C ASN A 188 -21.88 -9.15 9.99
N GLU A 189 -23.02 -9.46 9.38
CA GLU A 189 -23.15 -10.25 8.15
C GLU A 189 -22.32 -9.68 6.99
N LEU A 190 -22.25 -8.35 6.88
CA LEU A 190 -21.58 -7.67 5.79
C LEU A 190 -20.05 -7.79 5.91
N ASP A 191 -19.51 -7.73 7.12
CA ASP A 191 -18.09 -8.00 7.39
C ASP A 191 -17.73 -9.44 6.98
N LEU A 192 -18.58 -10.40 7.35
CA LEU A 192 -18.40 -11.81 6.96
C LEU A 192 -18.42 -11.96 5.45
N ALA A 193 -19.43 -11.40 4.77
CA ALA A 193 -19.55 -11.43 3.32
C ALA A 193 -18.34 -10.81 2.62
N HIS A 194 -17.86 -9.66 3.09
CA HIS A 194 -16.69 -9.00 2.52
C HIS A 194 -15.43 -9.83 2.67
N MET A 195 -15.23 -10.45 3.84
CA MET A 195 -14.08 -11.31 4.14
C MET A 195 -14.09 -12.59 3.31
N LEU A 196 -15.21 -13.32 3.24
CA LEU A 196 -15.30 -14.53 2.42
C LEU A 196 -15.05 -14.22 0.95
N ARG A 197 -15.57 -13.11 0.44
CA ARG A 197 -15.28 -12.67 -0.93
C ARG A 197 -13.82 -12.27 -1.17
N ALA A 198 -13.10 -11.86 -0.14
CA ALA A 198 -11.70 -11.43 -0.27
C ALA A 198 -10.72 -12.60 -0.18
N LEU A 199 -11.12 -13.70 0.45
CA LEU A 199 -10.28 -14.86 0.73
C LEU A 199 -10.52 -15.98 -0.29
N PRO A 200 -9.48 -16.76 -0.62
CA PRO A 200 -9.67 -18.06 -1.24
C PRO A 200 -10.29 -19.06 -0.24
N SER A 201 -11.01 -20.07 -0.74
CA SER A 201 -11.64 -21.13 0.06
C SER A 201 -10.70 -21.80 1.08
N GLU A 202 -9.44 -21.97 0.69
CA GLU A 202 -8.38 -22.53 1.54
C GLU A 202 -8.08 -21.70 2.81
N LEU A 203 -8.47 -20.42 2.82
CA LEU A 203 -8.36 -19.51 3.97
C LEU A 203 -9.69 -19.25 4.66
N SER A 204 -10.77 -19.13 3.89
CA SER A 204 -12.09 -18.82 4.42
C SER A 204 -12.74 -20.00 5.14
N CYS A 205 -12.60 -21.24 4.68
CA CYS A 205 -13.15 -22.40 5.38
C CYS A 205 -12.52 -22.57 6.79
N PRO A 206 -11.19 -22.54 6.96
CA PRO A 206 -10.58 -22.55 8.30
C PRO A 206 -10.99 -21.36 9.18
N LEU A 207 -11.32 -20.21 8.58
CA LEU A 207 -11.84 -19.04 9.29
C LEU A 207 -13.24 -19.30 9.83
N LEU A 208 -14.12 -19.87 9.00
CA LEU A 208 -15.46 -20.27 9.39
C LEU A 208 -15.44 -21.32 10.49
N GLU A 209 -14.55 -22.32 10.39
CA GLU A 209 -14.38 -23.37 11.40
C GLU A 209 -13.95 -22.87 12.78
N GLN A 210 -13.29 -21.71 12.84
CA GLN A 210 -12.88 -21.09 14.11
C GLN A 210 -13.96 -20.23 14.76
N LEU A 211 -15.03 -19.91 14.03
CA LEU A 211 -16.16 -19.20 14.59
C LEU A 211 -17.07 -20.18 15.33
N PRO A 212 -17.37 -19.96 16.62
CA PRO A 212 -18.37 -20.75 17.32
C PRO A 212 -19.72 -20.70 16.57
N PRO A 213 -20.48 -21.80 16.49
CA PRO A 213 -21.81 -21.81 15.88
C PRO A 213 -22.74 -20.70 16.36
N GLU A 214 -22.66 -20.35 17.65
CA GLU A 214 -23.43 -19.25 18.23
C GLU A 214 -23.05 -17.91 17.60
N ARG A 215 -21.75 -17.69 17.38
CA ARG A 215 -21.26 -16.46 16.73
C ARG A 215 -21.69 -16.40 15.27
N LEU A 216 -21.65 -17.52 14.55
CA LEU A 216 -22.15 -17.57 13.17
C LEU A 216 -23.64 -17.23 13.10
N ARG A 217 -24.45 -17.70 14.06
CA ARG A 217 -25.88 -17.32 14.16
C ARG A 217 -26.10 -15.86 14.58
N GLU A 218 -25.16 -15.26 15.31
CA GLU A 218 -25.21 -13.81 15.60
C GLU A 218 -24.86 -12.98 14.37
N LEU A 219 -23.95 -13.47 13.53
CA LEU A 219 -23.56 -12.82 12.27
C LEU A 219 -24.61 -13.01 11.18
N VAL A 220 -25.28 -14.16 11.12
CA VAL A 220 -26.34 -14.47 10.14
C VAL A 220 -27.60 -14.85 10.90
N ARG A 221 -28.46 -13.87 11.19
CA ARG A 221 -29.55 -14.04 12.16
C ARG A 221 -30.83 -14.57 11.54
N ASP A 222 -31.07 -14.25 10.28
CA ASP A 222 -32.30 -14.58 9.58
C ASP A 222 -32.07 -14.81 8.08
N ALA A 223 -33.16 -15.11 7.37
CA ALA A 223 -33.14 -15.39 5.94
C ALA A 223 -32.68 -14.18 5.10
N ARG A 224 -32.83 -12.95 5.61
CA ARG A 224 -32.35 -11.76 4.91
C ARG A 224 -30.82 -11.67 5.01
N ASP A 225 -30.26 -11.83 6.21
CA ASP A 225 -28.80 -11.86 6.39
C ASP A 225 -28.19 -12.98 5.51
N TRP A 226 -28.86 -14.15 5.43
CA TRP A 226 -28.46 -15.24 4.53
C TRP A 226 -28.51 -14.83 3.04
N ALA A 227 -29.62 -14.24 2.59
CA ALA A 227 -29.77 -13.81 1.19
C ALA A 227 -28.76 -12.73 0.77
N GLU A 228 -28.30 -11.90 1.72
CA GLU A 228 -27.23 -10.93 1.50
C GLU A 228 -25.85 -11.61 1.44
N LEU A 229 -25.61 -12.67 2.22
CA LEU A 229 -24.35 -13.42 2.27
C LEU A 229 -24.15 -14.41 1.12
N GLU A 230 -25.18 -15.20 0.80
CA GLU A 230 -25.13 -16.34 -0.13
C GLU A 230 -24.48 -16.03 -1.49
N PRO A 231 -24.73 -14.87 -2.14
CA PRO A 231 -24.12 -14.54 -3.43
C PRO A 231 -22.59 -14.46 -3.42
N PHE A 232 -21.99 -14.43 -2.23
CA PHE A 232 -20.54 -14.31 -2.02
C PHE A 232 -19.88 -15.62 -1.61
N LEU A 233 -20.67 -16.68 -1.39
CA LEU A 233 -20.17 -17.97 -0.89
C LEU A 233 -19.76 -18.90 -2.03
N GLU A 234 -18.58 -19.51 -1.88
CA GLU A 234 -18.21 -20.72 -2.59
C GLU A 234 -19.03 -21.93 -2.08
N ALA A 235 -19.01 -23.04 -2.83
CA ALA A 235 -19.82 -24.22 -2.51
C ALA A 235 -19.50 -24.79 -1.12
N ASP A 236 -18.21 -24.93 -0.81
CA ASP A 236 -17.77 -25.51 0.47
C ASP A 236 -18.12 -24.61 1.67
N GLU A 237 -18.00 -23.29 1.52
CA GLU A 237 -18.40 -22.31 2.53
C GLU A 237 -19.90 -22.35 2.79
N ARG A 238 -20.69 -22.44 1.72
CA ARG A 238 -22.15 -22.56 1.78
C ARG A 238 -22.57 -23.83 2.49
N ASP A 239 -22.02 -24.97 2.11
CA ASP A 239 -22.33 -26.27 2.71
C ASP A 239 -21.97 -26.27 4.20
N TYR A 240 -20.82 -25.69 4.56
CA TYR A 240 -20.42 -25.51 5.95
C TYR A 240 -21.44 -24.66 6.71
N LEU A 241 -21.76 -23.45 6.21
CA LEU A 241 -22.67 -22.53 6.90
C LEU A 241 -24.08 -23.10 7.03
N LEU A 242 -24.61 -23.78 6.01
CA LEU A 242 -25.93 -24.45 6.08
C LEU A 242 -25.95 -25.53 7.16
N SER A 243 -24.85 -26.29 7.31
CA SER A 243 -24.75 -27.33 8.34
C SER A 243 -24.75 -26.78 9.76
N VAL A 244 -24.31 -25.53 9.96
CA VAL A 244 -24.16 -24.89 11.28
C VAL A 244 -25.37 -24.02 11.64
N LEU A 245 -25.87 -23.26 10.66
CA LEU A 245 -26.90 -22.26 10.89
C LEU A 245 -28.31 -22.85 10.97
N GLU A 246 -28.54 -24.07 10.46
CA GLU A 246 -29.87 -24.69 10.33
C GLU A 246 -30.90 -23.78 9.61
N VAL A 247 -30.42 -22.76 8.88
CA VAL A 247 -31.25 -21.85 8.10
C VAL A 247 -31.77 -22.62 6.89
N THR A 248 -33.09 -22.72 6.78
CA THR A 248 -33.72 -23.29 5.59
C THR A 248 -33.78 -22.19 4.54
N PRO A 249 -33.14 -22.35 3.35
CA PRO A 249 -33.09 -21.29 2.35
C PRO A 249 -34.44 -20.94 1.70
N ASP A 250 -35.55 -21.55 2.13
CA ASP A 250 -36.89 -21.32 1.60
C ASP A 250 -37.87 -20.91 2.73
N ALA A 251 -38.11 -19.61 2.83
CA ALA A 251 -39.33 -19.07 3.44
C ALA A 251 -39.78 -17.84 2.63
N GLU A 252 -40.33 -18.09 1.44
CA GLU A 252 -41.29 -17.18 0.80
C GLU A 252 -42.63 -17.16 1.56
#